data_AF-A0A2G2I8A8-F1
#
_entry.id   AF-A0A2G2I8A8-F1
#
_cell.length_a   1.000
_cell.length_b   1.000
_cell.length_c   1.000
_cell.angle_alpha   90.00
_cell.angle_beta   90.00
_cell.angle_gamma   90.00
#
_symmetry.space_group_name_H-M   'P 1'
#
loop_
_entity.id
_entity.type
_entity.pdbx_description
1 polymer ?
#
loop_
_entity_poly.entity_id
_entity_poly.type
_entity_poly.pdbx_seq_one_letter_code
_entity_poly.pdbx_strand_id
1 'polypeptide(L)'
;MPLDKEAREERALHRFGTDEPICICCEESDWRCLELHHLAGKDYAEDVAIVCRNCHRKLSDAQYDHLDPAADAVSQLEIIGRFLMGLADLFELLLERLRDYGAYLINLGREHAEPIT
;
A
#
# COMPACT_ATOMS: atom_id res chain seq x y z
N MET A 1 -12.94 -30.97 5.65
CA MET A 1 -11.49 -31.26 5.84
C MET A 1 -10.80 -29.94 6.11
N PRO A 2 -9.98 -29.79 7.16
CA PRO A 2 -9.16 -28.59 7.32
C PRO A 2 -8.25 -28.45 6.10
N LEU A 3 -8.11 -27.25 5.57
CA LEU A 3 -7.11 -26.96 4.54
C LEU A 3 -5.73 -27.01 5.21
N ASP A 4 -4.80 -27.76 4.64
CA ASP A 4 -3.41 -27.73 5.09
C ASP A 4 -2.80 -26.33 4.91
N LYS A 5 -1.61 -26.11 5.50
CA LYS A 5 -0.95 -24.80 5.46
C LYS A 5 -0.66 -24.37 4.01
N GLU A 6 -0.21 -25.31 3.19
CA GLU A 6 0.20 -25.07 1.80
C GLU A 6 -0.98 -24.58 0.97
N ALA A 7 -2.14 -25.23 1.06
CA ALA A 7 -3.34 -24.82 0.33
C ALA A 7 -3.92 -23.47 0.81
N ARG A 8 -3.55 -22.98 2.00
CA ARG A 8 -3.91 -21.62 2.45
C ARG A 8 -2.94 -20.58 1.92
N GLU A 9 -1.66 -20.93 1.87
CA GLU A 9 -0.59 -20.11 1.32
C GLU A 9 -0.78 -19.90 -0.18
N GLU A 10 -0.97 -20.97 -0.96
CA GLU A 10 -1.23 -20.90 -2.40
C GLU A 10 -2.43 -20.00 -2.73
N ARG A 11 -3.52 -20.12 -1.96
CA ARG A 11 -4.69 -19.23 -2.11
C ARG A 11 -4.38 -17.77 -1.80
N ALA A 12 -3.53 -17.51 -0.81
CA ALA A 12 -3.13 -16.15 -0.47
C ALA A 12 -2.26 -15.55 -1.57
N LEU A 13 -1.25 -16.28 -2.07
CA LEU A 13 -0.38 -15.85 -3.17
C LEU A 13 -1.18 -15.59 -4.44
N HIS A 14 -2.11 -16.49 -4.80
CA HIS A 14 -3.02 -16.28 -5.94
C HIS A 14 -3.87 -15.01 -5.77
N ARG A 15 -4.37 -14.73 -4.55
CA ARG A 15 -5.12 -13.49 -4.28
C ARG A 15 -4.24 -12.24 -4.45
N PHE A 16 -2.97 -12.30 -4.08
CA PHE A 16 -2.05 -11.18 -4.24
C PHE A 16 -1.50 -11.02 -5.65
N GLY A 17 -1.62 -12.05 -6.49
CA GLY A 17 -1.11 -12.03 -7.88
C GLY A 17 0.42 -12.08 -7.97
N THR A 18 1.10 -12.49 -6.90
CA THR A 18 2.56 -12.61 -6.83
C THR A 18 2.93 -13.71 -5.82
N ASP A 19 4.06 -14.36 -6.07
CA ASP A 19 4.65 -15.35 -5.18
C ASP A 19 5.47 -14.72 -4.04
N GLU A 20 5.79 -13.43 -4.16
CA GLU A 20 6.57 -12.65 -3.18
C GLU A 20 5.79 -11.42 -2.73
N PRO A 21 4.64 -11.58 -2.06
CA PRO A 21 3.83 -10.45 -1.61
C PRO A 21 4.54 -9.75 -0.46
N ILE A 22 4.61 -8.43 -0.54
CA ILE A 22 5.23 -7.57 0.46
C ILE A 22 4.35 -6.36 0.70
N CYS A 23 4.27 -5.92 1.96
CA CYS A 23 3.67 -4.65 2.29
C CYS A 23 4.54 -3.53 1.72
N ILE A 24 3.98 -2.76 0.79
CA ILE A 24 4.70 -1.65 0.15
C ILE A 24 5.18 -0.60 1.15
N CYS A 25 4.49 -0.43 2.28
CA CYS A 25 4.80 0.58 3.29
C CYS A 25 5.90 0.18 4.29
N CYS A 26 5.98 -1.09 4.67
CA CYS A 26 6.80 -1.51 5.82
C CYS A 26 7.50 -2.86 5.66
N GLU A 27 7.49 -3.45 4.46
CA GLU A 27 8.25 -4.65 4.11
C GLU A 27 7.83 -5.96 4.81
N GLU A 28 6.72 -5.94 5.57
CA GLU A 28 6.11 -7.18 6.07
C GLU A 28 5.79 -8.11 4.89
N SER A 29 6.19 -9.37 4.99
CA SER A 29 6.11 -10.36 3.91
C SER A 29 5.40 -11.65 4.33
N ASP A 30 5.01 -11.78 5.60
CA ASP A 30 4.18 -12.90 6.04
C ASP A 30 2.80 -12.78 5.39
N TRP A 31 2.49 -13.67 4.43
CA TRP A 31 1.24 -13.68 3.68
C TRP A 31 -0.02 -13.68 4.57
N ARG A 32 0.09 -14.17 5.82
CA ARG A 32 -1.01 -14.18 6.80
C ARG A 32 -1.34 -12.79 7.32
N CYS A 33 -0.38 -11.87 7.25
CA CYS A 33 -0.46 -10.50 7.72
C CYS A 33 -0.80 -9.50 6.62
N LEU A 34 -0.91 -9.93 5.37
CA LEU A 34 -1.14 -9.07 4.21
C LEU A 34 -2.61 -9.00 3.79
N GLU A 35 -2.99 -7.83 3.29
CA GLU A 35 -4.32 -7.45 2.81
C GLU A 35 -4.22 -6.61 1.54
N LEU A 36 -5.31 -6.56 0.77
CA LEU A 36 -5.44 -5.69 -0.40
C LEU A 36 -6.21 -4.42 0.00
N HIS A 37 -5.51 -3.29 0.04
CA HIS A 37 -6.11 -1.99 0.32
C HIS A 37 -6.65 -1.35 -0.95
N HIS A 38 -7.95 -1.06 -1.00
CA HIS A 38 -8.58 -0.40 -2.16
C HIS A 38 -8.36 1.10 -2.08
N LEU A 39 -7.67 1.70 -3.04
CA LEU A 39 -7.22 3.09 -2.99
C LEU A 39 -8.39 4.09 -2.93
N ALA A 40 -9.44 3.86 -3.73
CA ALA A 40 -10.63 4.71 -3.72
C ALA A 40 -11.69 4.28 -2.68
N GLY A 41 -11.43 3.20 -1.94
CA GLY A 41 -12.42 2.46 -1.16
C GLY A 41 -13.09 1.34 -1.98
N LYS A 42 -13.43 0.24 -1.30
CA LYS A 42 -13.87 -1.02 -1.92
C LYS A 42 -15.11 -0.89 -2.81
N ASP A 43 -16.01 0.04 -2.49
CA ASP A 43 -17.26 0.22 -3.23
C ASP A 43 -17.11 1.11 -4.47
N TYR A 44 -15.93 1.69 -4.70
CA TYR A 44 -15.72 2.74 -5.71
C TYR A 44 -14.72 2.38 -6.81
N ALA A 45 -13.66 1.63 -6.50
CA ALA A 45 -12.69 1.15 -7.50
C ALA A 45 -11.98 -0.14 -7.04
N GLU A 46 -11.50 -0.92 -8.00
CA GLU A 46 -10.79 -2.20 -7.78
C GLU A 46 -9.27 -2.02 -7.65
N ASP A 47 -8.74 -0.81 -7.86
CA ASP A 47 -7.32 -0.51 -7.74
C ASP A 47 -6.84 -0.71 -6.29
N VAL A 48 -5.90 -1.64 -6.11
CA VAL A 48 -5.44 -2.09 -4.79
C VAL A 48 -3.93 -2.00 -4.61
N ALA A 49 -3.50 -1.80 -3.36
CA ALA A 49 -2.12 -1.96 -2.92
C ALA A 49 -1.99 -3.12 -1.91
N ILE A 50 -0.92 -3.90 -2.01
CA ILE A 50 -0.60 -4.94 -1.01
C ILE A 50 0.02 -4.26 0.21
N VAL A 51 -0.64 -4.38 1.35
CA VAL A 51 -0.20 -3.80 2.63
C VAL A 51 -0.40 -4.79 3.78
N CYS A 52 0.33 -4.62 4.88
CA CYS A 52 0.07 -5.39 6.09
C CYS A 52 -1.17 -4.85 6.82
N ARG A 53 -1.77 -5.66 7.69
CA ARG A 53 -2.96 -5.27 8.50
C ARG A 53 -2.80 -3.94 9.25
N ASN A 54 -1.59 -3.66 9.73
CA ASN A 54 -1.31 -2.43 10.48
C ASN A 54 -1.29 -1.19 9.57
N CYS A 55 -0.62 -1.28 8.42
CA CYS A 55 -0.62 -0.22 7.42
C CYS A 55 -2.00 -0.06 6.78
N HIS A 56 -2.69 -1.17 6.51
CA HIS A 56 -4.08 -1.18 6.04
C HIS A 56 -4.98 -0.40 7.00
N ARG A 57 -4.86 -0.63 8.31
CA ARG A 57 -5.65 0.11 9.32
C ARG A 57 -5.44 1.62 9.25
N LYS A 58 -4.19 2.08 9.10
CA LYS A 58 -3.88 3.52 8.98
C LYS A 58 -4.50 4.13 7.72
N LEU A 59 -4.40 3.44 6.59
CA LEU A 59 -4.95 3.89 5.31
C LEU A 59 -6.49 3.90 5.31
N SER A 60 -7.11 2.86 5.85
CA SER A 60 -8.57 2.81 6.01
C SER A 60 -9.10 3.91 6.93
N ASP A 61 -8.33 4.30 7.96
CA ASP A 61 -8.70 5.40 8.84
C ASP A 61 -8.67 6.74 8.09
N ALA A 62 -7.57 7.01 7.36
CA ALA A 62 -7.41 8.21 6.55
C ALA A 62 -8.51 8.37 5.48
N GLN A 63 -9.01 7.27 4.91
CA GLN A 63 -10.10 7.32 3.93
C GLN A 63 -11.38 7.98 4.45
N TYR A 64 -11.64 7.93 5.76
CA TYR A 64 -12.82 8.59 6.34
C TYR A 64 -12.76 10.12 6.24
N ASP A 65 -11.57 10.71 6.17
CA ASP A 65 -11.38 12.16 6.05
C ASP A 65 -11.83 12.70 4.69
N HIS A 66 -11.98 11.82 3.69
CA HIS A 66 -12.36 12.18 2.31
C HIS A 66 -13.83 11.86 1.98
N LEU A 67 -14.60 11.35 2.95
CA LEU A 67 -16.01 11.01 2.74
C LEU A 67 -16.92 12.21 2.99
N ASP A 68 -17.84 12.47 2.06
CA ASP A 68 -19.06 13.22 2.36
C ASP A 68 -20.22 12.24 2.64
N PRO A 69 -20.63 12.05 3.90
CA PRO A 69 -21.71 11.13 4.25
C PRO A 69 -23.09 11.60 3.77
N ALA A 70 -23.23 12.83 3.25
CA ALA A 70 -24.50 13.38 2.77
C ALA A 70 -24.74 13.20 1.26
N ALA A 71 -23.80 12.57 0.53
CA ALA A 71 -23.94 12.36 -0.90
C ALA A 71 -24.83 11.14 -1.23
N ASP A 72 -25.96 11.39 -1.92
CA ASP A 72 -26.91 10.34 -2.33
C ASP A 72 -26.43 9.50 -3.53
N ALA A 73 -25.51 10.03 -4.34
CA ALA A 73 -24.92 9.34 -5.49
C ALA A 73 -23.48 9.82 -5.74
N VAL A 74 -22.58 8.88 -5.99
CA VAL A 74 -21.16 9.17 -6.24
C VAL A 74 -20.92 9.32 -7.74
N SER A 75 -20.38 10.48 -8.14
CA SER A 75 -20.05 10.75 -9.54
C SER A 75 -18.70 10.15 -9.93
N GLN A 76 -18.44 9.96 -11.23
CA GLN A 76 -17.12 9.51 -11.71
C GLN A 76 -15.98 10.45 -11.27
N LEU A 77 -16.23 11.76 -11.20
CA LEU A 77 -15.25 12.73 -10.73
C LEU A 77 -14.94 12.54 -9.24
N GLU A 78 -15.95 12.17 -8.45
CA GLU A 78 -15.76 11.87 -7.03
C GLU A 78 -14.96 10.58 -6.84
N ILE A 79 -15.21 9.53 -7.64
CA ILE A 79 -14.39 8.30 -7.63
C ILE A 79 -12.92 8.61 -7.93
N ILE A 80 -12.67 9.42 -8.95
CA ILE A 80 -11.31 9.86 -9.30
C ILE A 80 -10.69 10.67 -8.14
N GLY A 81 -11.45 11.57 -7.53
CA GLY A 81 -11.00 12.34 -6.36
C GLY A 81 -10.60 11.42 -5.20
N ARG A 82 -11.46 10.47 -4.83
CA ARG A 82 -11.20 9.46 -3.78
C ARG A 82 -9.95 8.63 -4.08
N PHE A 83 -9.79 8.19 -5.33
CA PHE A 83 -8.60 7.47 -5.76
C PHE A 83 -7.33 8.30 -5.56
N LEU A 84 -7.34 9.56 -5.99
CA LEU A 84 -6.17 10.45 -5.85
C LEU A 84 -5.85 10.76 -4.39
N MET A 85 -6.87 10.95 -3.54
CA MET A 85 -6.66 11.16 -2.09
C MET A 85 -6.12 9.90 -1.41
N GLY A 86 -6.68 8.72 -1.68
CA GLY A 86 -6.16 7.47 -1.12
C GLY A 86 -4.74 7.14 -1.62
N LEU A 87 -4.39 7.53 -2.85
CA LEU A 87 -3.01 7.45 -3.33
C LEU A 87 -2.08 8.41 -2.58
N ALA A 88 -2.56 9.61 -2.25
CA ALA A 88 -1.80 10.55 -1.43
C ALA A 88 -1.55 10.00 -0.01
N ASP A 89 -2.58 9.43 0.64
CA ASP A 89 -2.46 8.80 1.96
C ASP A 89 -1.43 7.65 1.95
N LEU A 90 -1.43 6.84 0.88
CA LEU A 90 -0.42 5.80 0.66
C LEU A 90 0.98 6.41 0.56
N PHE A 91 1.13 7.47 -0.23
CA PHE A 91 2.43 8.15 -0.35
C PHE A 91 2.90 8.75 0.97
N GLU A 92 2.01 9.29 1.81
CA GLU A 92 2.39 9.80 3.13
C GLU A 92 3.03 8.74 4.01
N LEU A 93 2.49 7.51 4.02
CA LEU A 93 3.13 6.39 4.73
C LEU A 93 4.47 5.99 4.12
N LEU A 94 4.65 6.14 2.81
CA LEU A 94 5.89 5.82 2.11
C LEU A 94 6.96 6.90 2.25
N LEU A 95 6.58 8.15 2.50
CA LEU A 95 7.51 9.28 2.52
C LEU A 95 8.67 9.09 3.50
N GLU A 96 8.41 8.50 4.68
CA GLU A 96 9.47 8.21 5.66
C GLU A 96 10.52 7.28 5.07
N ARG A 97 10.09 6.15 4.47
CA ARG A 97 11.01 5.19 3.82
C ARG A 97 11.73 5.78 2.63
N LEU A 98 11.06 6.56 1.80
CA LEU A 98 11.69 7.25 0.67
C LEU A 98 12.80 8.19 1.13
N ARG A 99 12.59 8.90 2.24
CA ARG A 99 13.61 9.77 2.86
C ARG A 99 14.77 8.96 3.41
N ASP A 100 14.50 7.85 4.09
CA ASP A 100 15.54 6.97 4.65
C ASP A 100 16.44 6.39 3.55
N TYR A 101 15.83 5.83 2.49
CA TYR A 101 16.58 5.30 1.36
C TYR A 101 17.31 6.38 0.58
N GLY A 102 16.69 7.54 0.37
CA GLY A 102 17.35 8.69 -0.24
C GLY A 102 18.59 9.12 0.54
N ALA A 103 18.47 9.25 1.87
CA ALA A 103 19.58 9.63 2.74
C ALA A 103 20.71 8.58 2.73
N TYR A 104 20.34 7.29 2.79
CA TYR A 104 21.29 6.19 2.70
C TYR A 104 22.09 6.23 1.40
N LEU A 105 21.41 6.34 0.25
CA LEU A 105 22.05 6.36 -1.06
C LEU A 105 22.94 7.60 -1.26
N ILE A 106 22.54 8.76 -0.74
CA ILE A 106 23.38 9.97 -0.76
C ILE A 106 24.67 9.75 0.02
N ASN A 107 24.61 9.12 1.20
CA ASN A 107 25.80 8.85 2.01
C ASN A 107 26.71 7.81 1.35
N LEU A 108 26.13 6.72 0.82
CA LEU A 108 26.87 5.72 0.06
C LEU A 108 27.58 6.34 -1.15
N GLY A 109 26.89 7.22 -1.88
CA GLY A 109 27.48 7.95 -3.00
C GLY A 109 28.64 8.86 -2.61
N ARG A 110 28.67 9.39 -1.38
CA ARG A 110 29.80 10.18 -0.86
C ARG A 110 30.98 9.32 -0.45
N GLU A 111 30.72 8.14 0.12
CA GLU A 111 31.77 7.18 0.52
C GLU A 111 32.47 6.57 -0.71
N HIS A 112 31.73 6.37 -1.79
CA HIS A 112 32.22 5.80 -3.05
C HIS A 112 32.54 6.85 -4.13
N ALA A 113 32.56 8.14 -3.78
CA ALA A 113 32.93 9.19 -4.72
C ALA A 113 34.43 9.11 -5.05
N GLU A 114 34.77 8.72 -6.28
CA GLU A 114 36.10 9.02 -6.81
C GLU A 114 36.23 10.54 -7.00
N PRO A 115 37.39 11.13 -6.70
CA PRO A 115 37.61 12.55 -6.95
C PRO A 115 37.38 12.84 -8.44
N ILE A 116 36.52 13.81 -8.73
CA ILE A 116 36.34 14.32 -10.09
C ILE A 116 37.68 14.95 -10.50
N THR A 117 38.42 14.27 -11.38
CA THR A 117 39.61 14.80 -12.06
C THR A 117 39.24 15.85 -13.08
#